data_AF-A0A0C2GQ24-F1
#
_entry.id   AF-A0A0C2GQ24-F1
#
_cell.length_a   1.000
_cell.length_b   1.000
_cell.length_c   1.000
_cell.angle_alpha   90.00
_cell.angle_beta   90.00
_cell.angle_gamma   90.00
#
_symmetry.space_group_name_H-M   'P 1'
#
loop_
_entity.id
_entity.type
_entity.pdbx_description
1 polymer ?
#
loop_
_entity_poly.entity_id
_entity_poly.type
_entity_poly.pdbx_seq_one_letter_code
_entity_poly.pdbx_strand_id
1 'polypeptide(L)'
;MSNQCSTVEPGLGGCCCNTDACLNPVTNTFPGNDLICYVGIYYEKDNYSVGSEVKCNGKCASLQTTFAGKKFKSYHCAPTPVCKALAVDNSCGPVYKDSDVTACCCDSGKNCNVKEPISTNATAPAVCFDPSQFLQFHYYDR
;
A
#
# COMPACT_ATOMS: atom_id res chain seq x y z
N MET A 1 -2.45 5.49 -26.36
CA MET A 1 -2.72 5.22 -24.94
C MET A 1 -1.45 4.69 -24.31
N SER A 2 -0.94 5.37 -23.28
CA SER A 2 0.25 4.91 -22.54
C SER A 2 -0.17 4.47 -21.14
N ASN A 3 0.39 3.36 -20.66
CA ASN A 3 0.10 2.77 -19.37
C ASN A 3 -1.40 2.50 -19.14
N GLN A 4 -2.07 1.92 -20.13
CA GLN A 4 -3.48 1.50 -20.03
C GLN A 4 -3.75 0.21 -20.80
N CYS A 5 -4.73 -0.56 -20.33
CA CYS A 5 -5.32 -1.70 -21.03
C CYS A 5 -6.63 -1.31 -21.72
N SER A 6 -6.89 -1.90 -22.88
CA SER A 6 -8.13 -1.72 -23.65
C SER A 6 -8.57 -3.06 -24.23
N THR A 7 -9.88 -3.22 -24.37
CA THR A 7 -10.47 -4.30 -25.17
C THR A 7 -10.42 -3.88 -26.63
N VAL A 8 -9.77 -4.68 -27.49
CA VAL A 8 -9.68 -4.42 -28.94
C VAL A 8 -10.89 -5.05 -29.63
N GLU A 9 -11.27 -6.26 -29.22
CA GLU A 9 -12.45 -6.99 -29.70
C GLU A 9 -13.03 -7.86 -28.56
N PRO A 10 -14.29 -8.33 -28.65
CA PRO A 10 -14.86 -9.23 -27.64
C PRO A 10 -13.99 -10.48 -27.44
N GLY A 11 -13.39 -10.63 -26.26
CA GLY A 11 -12.47 -11.72 -25.93
C GLY A 11 -10.99 -11.45 -26.21
N LEU A 12 -10.63 -10.29 -26.77
CA LEU A 12 -9.25 -9.89 -27.04
C LEU A 12 -8.97 -8.49 -26.48
N GLY A 13 -8.17 -8.45 -25.42
CA GLY A 13 -7.66 -7.21 -24.82
C GLY A 13 -6.15 -7.06 -25.01
N GLY A 14 -5.68 -5.82 -25.02
CA GLY A 14 -4.27 -5.46 -25.12
C GLY A 14 -3.92 -4.32 -24.17
N CYS A 15 -2.69 -4.31 -23.69
CA CYS A 15 -2.19 -3.32 -22.76
C CYS A 15 -0.96 -2.63 -23.34
N CYS A 16 -0.91 -1.30 -23.23
CA CYS A 16 0.21 -0.50 -23.69
C CYS A 16 0.95 0.11 -22.49
N CYS A 17 2.27 0.11 -22.56
CA CYS A 17 3.12 0.78 -21.58
C CYS A 17 4.29 1.50 -22.23
N ASN A 18 4.90 2.41 -21.46
CA ASN A 18 6.13 3.11 -21.82
C ASN A 18 7.30 2.87 -20.83
N THR A 19 7.17 1.92 -19.91
CA THR A 19 8.21 1.58 -18.91
C THR A 19 8.51 0.08 -18.93
N ASP A 20 9.75 -0.27 -18.57
CA ASP A 20 10.18 -1.67 -18.50
C ASP A 20 9.43 -2.44 -17.39
N ALA A 21 9.17 -3.73 -17.64
CA ALA A 21 8.48 -4.66 -16.73
C ALA A 21 7.04 -4.29 -16.30
N CYS A 22 6.39 -3.32 -16.96
CA CYS A 22 5.01 -2.95 -16.67
C CYS A 22 3.95 -3.99 -17.13
N LEU A 23 4.34 -4.92 -18.01
CA LEU A 23 3.55 -6.05 -18.51
C LEU A 23 4.28 -7.31 -18.08
N ASN A 24 3.88 -7.86 -16.95
CA ASN A 24 4.43 -9.10 -16.45
C ASN A 24 3.31 -10.12 -16.21
N PRO A 25 3.10 -11.06 -17.14
CA PRO A 25 2.08 -12.09 -17.00
C PRO A 25 2.42 -13.14 -15.92
N VAL A 26 3.69 -13.25 -15.49
CA VAL A 26 4.09 -14.15 -14.40
C VAL A 26 3.67 -13.59 -13.04
N THR A 27 3.70 -12.26 -12.89
CA THR A 27 3.30 -11.55 -11.66
C THR A 27 1.94 -10.87 -11.75
N ASN A 28 1.18 -11.07 -12.84
CA ASN A 28 -0.07 -10.37 -13.14
C ASN A 28 0.01 -8.85 -13.06
N THR A 29 1.15 -8.28 -13.44
CA THR A 29 1.36 -6.83 -13.47
C THR A 29 0.94 -6.31 -14.83
N PHE A 30 -0.11 -5.49 -14.88
CA PHE A 30 -0.62 -4.86 -16.11
C PHE A 30 -0.93 -3.39 -15.86
N PRO A 31 -0.71 -2.52 -16.86
CA PRO A 31 -0.93 -1.09 -16.72
C PRO A 31 -2.43 -0.75 -16.67
N GLY A 32 -2.84 0.05 -15.68
CA GLY A 32 -4.25 0.43 -15.49
C GLY A 32 -5.00 -0.39 -14.42
N ASN A 33 -4.38 -1.45 -13.88
CA ASN A 33 -4.80 -2.11 -12.64
C ASN A 33 -3.92 -1.69 -11.47
N ASP A 34 -3.63 -0.39 -11.39
CA ASP A 34 -2.79 0.15 -10.34
C ASP A 34 -3.55 0.09 -9.01
N LEU A 35 -3.18 -0.89 -8.17
CA LEU A 35 -3.72 -0.96 -6.82
C LEU A 35 -3.18 0.25 -6.04
N ILE A 36 -4.06 1.19 -5.71
CA ILE A 36 -3.73 2.32 -4.85
C ILE A 36 -4.06 1.95 -3.41
N CYS A 37 -3.06 2.03 -2.54
CA CYS A 37 -3.20 1.73 -1.13
C CYS A 37 -2.85 2.95 -0.30
N TYR A 38 -3.53 3.10 0.84
CA TYR A 38 -3.09 4.06 1.84
C TYR A 38 -1.89 3.48 2.59
N VAL A 39 -0.86 4.28 2.79
CA VAL A 39 0.32 3.96 3.59
C VAL A 39 0.49 5.03 4.65
N GLY A 40 0.63 4.62 5.90
CA GLY A 40 0.66 5.56 7.02
C GLY A 40 0.29 4.91 8.34
N ILE A 41 -0.16 5.74 9.30
CA ILE A 41 -0.59 5.31 10.62
C ILE A 41 -1.89 5.99 11.03
N TYR A 42 -2.65 5.32 11.89
CA TYR A 42 -3.86 5.81 12.53
C TYR A 42 -3.80 5.47 14.01
N TYR A 43 -4.18 6.44 14.84
CA TYR A 43 -4.27 6.30 16.28
C TYR A 43 -5.60 6.86 16.79
N GLU A 44 -6.37 5.99 17.43
CA GLU A 44 -7.77 6.26 17.82
C GLU A 44 -7.90 7.33 18.90
N LYS A 45 -6.93 7.44 19.83
CA LYS A 45 -7.02 8.33 21.01
C LYS A 45 -7.38 9.77 20.62
N ASP A 46 -6.73 10.29 19.58
CA ASP A 46 -6.83 11.68 19.14
C ASP A 46 -7.38 11.78 17.70
N ASN A 47 -7.92 10.68 17.15
CA ASN A 47 -8.24 10.53 15.73
C ASN A 47 -7.09 10.98 14.81
N TYR A 48 -5.87 10.73 15.26
CA TYR A 48 -4.67 11.16 14.56
C TYR A 48 -4.37 10.19 13.42
N SER A 49 -4.19 10.72 12.21
CA SER A 49 -3.72 9.93 11.07
C SER A 49 -2.73 10.74 10.25
N VAL A 50 -1.69 10.05 9.77
CA VAL A 50 -0.70 10.62 8.86
C VAL A 50 -0.32 9.55 7.86
N GLY A 51 -0.33 9.91 6.58
CA GLY A 51 -0.12 8.96 5.52
C GLY A 51 -0.53 9.50 4.17
N SER A 52 -0.45 8.62 3.18
CA SER A 52 -0.74 8.96 1.79
C SER A 52 -1.17 7.75 0.97
N GLU A 53 -1.88 8.03 -0.12
CA GLU A 53 -2.12 7.08 -1.21
C GLU A 53 -0.86 6.87 -2.06
N VAL A 54 -0.45 5.62 -2.21
CA VAL A 54 0.64 5.24 -3.11
C VAL A 54 0.21 4.10 -4.03
N LYS A 55 0.84 4.04 -5.19
CA LYS A 55 0.70 2.91 -6.11
C LYS A 55 1.47 1.71 -5.57
N CYS A 56 0.79 0.57 -5.49
CA CYS A 56 1.30 -0.67 -4.95
C CYS A 56 1.47 -1.76 -6.01
N ASN A 57 2.61 -2.46 -5.94
CA ASN A 57 2.84 -3.70 -6.67
C ASN A 57 2.78 -4.87 -5.66
N GLY A 58 1.59 -5.38 -5.41
CA GLY A 58 1.31 -6.35 -4.35
C GLY A 58 -0.12 -6.20 -3.82
N LYS A 59 -0.27 -6.12 -2.50
CA LYS A 59 -1.56 -5.93 -1.82
C LYS A 59 -1.52 -4.76 -0.86
N CYS A 60 -2.67 -4.15 -0.63
CA CYS A 60 -2.82 -3.20 0.47
C CYS A 60 -2.84 -3.99 1.77
N ALA A 61 -2.00 -3.62 2.72
CA ALA A 61 -1.90 -4.26 4.02
C ALA A 61 -2.21 -3.30 5.15
N SER A 62 -2.68 -3.84 6.27
CA SER A 62 -2.75 -3.13 7.54
C SER A 62 -2.39 -4.04 8.70
N LEU A 63 -1.79 -3.46 9.73
CA LEU A 63 -1.52 -4.08 11.01
C LEU A 63 -2.25 -3.29 12.08
N GLN A 64 -3.10 -3.95 12.84
CA GLN A 64 -3.86 -3.37 13.93
C GLN A 64 -3.41 -3.98 15.25
N THR A 65 -3.18 -3.13 16.24
CA THR A 65 -2.92 -3.53 17.63
C THR A 65 -3.64 -2.59 18.58
N THR A 66 -3.66 -2.94 19.87
CA THR A 66 -4.24 -2.11 20.92
C THR A 66 -3.12 -1.60 21.82
N PHE A 67 -2.87 -0.29 21.78
CA PHE A 67 -1.90 0.37 22.65
C PHE A 67 -2.63 1.26 23.65
N ALA A 68 -2.36 1.07 24.95
CA ALA A 68 -3.02 1.82 26.03
C ALA A 68 -4.57 1.79 25.96
N GLY A 69 -5.15 0.66 25.56
CA GLY A 69 -6.60 0.50 25.39
C GLY A 69 -7.21 1.26 24.20
N LYS A 70 -6.36 1.76 23.29
CA LYS A 70 -6.75 2.45 22.06
C LYS A 70 -6.22 1.72 20.84
N LYS A 71 -6.99 1.74 19.75
CA LYS A 71 -6.57 1.12 18.49
C LYS A 71 -5.44 1.94 17.87
N PHE A 72 -4.36 1.24 17.55
CA PHE A 72 -3.28 1.73 16.71
C PHE A 72 -3.26 0.87 15.44
N LYS A 73 -3.25 1.51 14.28
CA LYS A 73 -3.22 0.83 13.00
C LYS A 73 -2.14 1.43 12.11
N SER A 74 -1.37 0.58 11.46
CA SER A 74 -0.43 0.98 10.44
C SER A 74 -0.84 0.39 9.10
N TYR A 75 -0.62 1.13 8.03
CA TYR A 75 -1.03 0.78 6.68
C TYR A 75 0.19 0.75 5.79
N HIS A 76 0.27 -0.29 4.95
CA HIS A 76 1.47 -0.59 4.17
C HIS A 76 1.12 -1.13 2.80
N CYS A 77 2.09 -1.06 1.91
CA CYS A 77 2.15 -1.86 0.71
C CYS A 77 2.85 -3.18 1.02
N ALA A 78 2.18 -4.32 0.88
CA ALA A 78 2.79 -5.62 1.16
C ALA A 78 2.93 -6.48 -0.10
N PRO A 79 4.07 -7.17 -0.29
CA PRO A 79 4.17 -8.21 -1.32
C PRO A 79 3.18 -9.35 -1.05
N THR A 80 2.56 -9.88 -2.10
CA THR A 80 1.64 -11.03 -2.01
C THR A 80 2.21 -12.24 -1.24
N PRO A 81 3.50 -12.62 -1.37
CA PRO A 81 4.07 -13.70 -0.58
C PRO A 81 4.01 -13.48 0.93
N VAL A 82 4.11 -12.22 1.38
CA VAL A 82 4.02 -11.87 2.81
C VAL A 82 2.61 -12.10 3.33
N CYS A 83 1.59 -11.64 2.60
CA CYS A 83 0.19 -11.86 2.95
C CYS A 83 -0.17 -13.35 3.01
N LYS A 84 0.38 -14.16 2.10
CA LYS A 84 0.20 -15.62 2.09
C LYS A 84 0.93 -16.31 3.25
N ALA A 85 2.17 -15.92 3.54
CA ALA A 85 2.94 -16.47 4.66
C ALA A 85 2.27 -16.19 6.01
N LEU A 86 1.57 -15.07 6.13
CA LEU A 86 0.78 -14.69 7.29
C LEU A 86 -0.65 -15.26 7.27
N ALA A 87 -1.04 -16.00 6.22
CA ALA A 87 -2.39 -16.52 6.01
C ALA A 87 -3.51 -15.45 6.05
N VAL A 88 -3.20 -14.22 5.64
CA VAL A 88 -4.11 -13.07 5.59
C VAL A 88 -4.37 -12.57 4.16
N ASP A 89 -4.21 -13.44 3.17
CA ASP A 89 -4.43 -13.10 1.75
C ASP A 89 -5.92 -12.83 1.49
N ASN A 90 -6.27 -11.57 1.21
CA ASN A 90 -7.66 -11.11 1.10
C ASN A 90 -8.52 -11.41 2.35
N SER A 91 -7.88 -11.46 3.51
CA SER A 91 -8.52 -11.72 4.80
C SER A 91 -7.81 -10.95 5.91
N CYS A 92 -8.35 -11.06 7.11
CA CYS A 92 -7.76 -10.51 8.33
C CYS A 92 -7.60 -11.62 9.35
N GLY A 93 -6.50 -11.61 10.10
CA GLY A 93 -6.25 -12.62 11.12
C GLY A 93 -5.12 -12.23 12.08
N PRO A 94 -5.01 -12.92 13.23
CA PRO A 94 -3.92 -12.71 14.15
C PRO A 94 -2.59 -13.13 13.51
N VAL A 95 -1.52 -12.42 13.84
CA VAL A 95 -0.18 -12.81 13.39
C VAL A 95 0.30 -14.00 14.21
N TYR A 96 0.90 -15.00 13.56
CA TYR A 96 1.27 -16.33 14.11
C TYR A 96 2.12 -16.32 15.42
N LYS A 97 2.65 -15.17 15.84
CA LYS A 97 3.42 -15.03 17.09
C LYS A 97 2.94 -13.92 18.02
N ASP A 98 1.91 -13.18 17.61
CA ASP A 98 1.38 -12.06 18.38
C ASP A 98 -0.12 -11.98 18.11
N SER A 99 -0.91 -12.61 18.98
CA SER A 99 -2.36 -12.61 18.89
C SER A 99 -2.97 -11.22 19.13
N ASP A 100 -2.20 -10.30 19.72
CA ASP A 100 -2.63 -8.93 19.98
C ASP A 100 -2.45 -8.03 18.74
N VAL A 101 -1.81 -8.57 17.69
CA VAL A 101 -1.66 -7.93 16.38
C VAL A 101 -2.50 -8.66 15.34
N THR A 102 -3.46 -7.95 14.77
CA THR A 102 -4.25 -8.41 13.63
C THR A 102 -3.67 -7.84 12.34
N ALA A 103 -3.28 -8.70 11.41
CA ALA A 103 -2.88 -8.32 10.06
C ALA A 103 -4.05 -8.50 9.09
N CYS A 104 -4.14 -7.62 8.09
CA CYS A 104 -5.08 -7.75 6.98
C CYS A 104 -4.35 -7.48 5.66
N CYS A 105 -4.67 -8.22 4.60
CA CYS A 105 -4.34 -7.83 3.24
C CYS A 105 -5.57 -7.81 2.34
N CYS A 106 -5.56 -6.96 1.33
CA CYS A 106 -6.62 -6.87 0.33
C CYS A 106 -6.10 -6.31 -1.00
N ASP A 107 -6.78 -6.67 -2.09
CA ASP A 107 -6.58 -6.15 -3.44
C ASP A 107 -7.89 -5.75 -4.14
N SER A 108 -9.01 -5.73 -3.40
CA SER A 108 -10.36 -5.58 -3.95
C SER A 108 -10.72 -4.15 -4.40
N GLY A 109 -9.84 -3.17 -4.21
CA GLY A 109 -10.08 -1.80 -4.63
C GLY A 109 -9.14 -0.78 -4.01
N LYS A 110 -9.30 0.49 -4.43
CA LYS A 110 -8.55 1.63 -3.91
C LYS A 110 -8.73 1.74 -2.39
N ASN A 111 -7.62 1.83 -1.67
CA ASN A 111 -7.56 1.96 -0.20
C ASN A 111 -8.37 0.91 0.56
N CYS A 112 -8.48 -0.30 0.03
CA CYS A 112 -9.25 -1.38 0.68
C CYS A 112 -8.74 -1.71 2.10
N ASN A 113 -7.49 -1.33 2.43
CA ASN A 113 -6.88 -1.53 3.74
C ASN A 113 -7.34 -0.53 4.81
N VAL A 114 -8.11 0.49 4.42
CA VAL A 114 -8.64 1.53 5.30
C VAL A 114 -10.10 1.24 5.63
N LYS A 115 -10.43 1.19 6.91
CA LYS A 115 -11.82 1.05 7.42
C LYS A 115 -12.22 2.22 8.32
N GLU A 116 -11.23 2.97 8.76
CA GLU A 116 -11.29 4.09 9.68
C GLU A 116 -11.65 5.38 8.93
N PRO A 117 -12.22 6.40 9.60
CA PRO A 117 -12.60 7.67 8.98
C PRO A 117 -11.38 8.57 8.76
N ILE A 118 -10.42 8.12 7.96
CA ILE A 118 -9.23 8.88 7.59
C ILE A 118 -9.41 9.56 6.24
N SER A 119 -8.85 10.77 6.10
CA SER A 119 -8.77 11.43 4.79
C SER A 119 -7.67 10.76 3.97
N THR A 120 -8.06 9.89 3.04
CA THR A 120 -7.09 9.23 2.14
C THR A 120 -6.65 10.17 1.00
N ASN A 121 -7.31 11.32 0.82
CA ASN A 121 -7.02 12.28 -0.25
C ASN A 121 -5.72 13.07 -0.05
N ALA A 122 -4.91 12.72 0.95
CA ALA A 122 -3.56 13.24 1.10
C ALA A 122 -2.65 12.54 0.06
N THR A 123 -2.65 13.07 -1.16
CA THR A 123 -1.52 12.83 -2.09
C THR A 123 -0.26 13.18 -1.31
N ALA A 124 0.72 12.28 -1.26
CA ALA A 124 1.96 12.54 -0.57
C ALA A 124 2.45 13.86 -1.14
N PRO A 125 2.82 14.86 -0.30
CA PRO A 125 3.54 15.99 -0.84
C PRO A 125 4.67 15.36 -1.66
N ALA A 126 4.81 15.77 -2.91
CA ALA A 126 5.94 15.34 -3.71
C ALA A 126 7.16 15.69 -2.87
N VAL A 127 7.76 14.68 -2.24
CA VAL A 127 9.14 14.77 -1.81
C VAL A 127 9.89 14.81 -3.12
N CYS A 128 9.97 16.02 -3.70
CA CYS A 128 11.12 16.36 -4.49
C CYS A 128 12.28 15.99 -3.57
N PHE A 129 12.93 14.87 -3.86
CA PHE A 129 14.26 14.62 -3.36
C PHE A 129 15.07 15.80 -3.87
N ASP A 130 15.13 16.86 -3.06
CA ASP A 130 16.03 17.95 -3.31
C ASP A 130 17.42 17.42 -2.91
N PRO A 131 18.31 17.16 -3.87
CA PRO A 131 19.63 16.63 -3.58
C PRO A 131 20.45 17.56 -2.67
N SER A 132 20.01 18.80 -2.41
CA SER A 132 20.69 19.71 -1.48
C SER A 132 20.51 19.37 0.00
N GLN A 133 19.52 18.55 0.40
CA GLN A 133 19.32 18.18 1.82
C GLN A 133 20.21 17.01 2.31
N PHE A 134 20.95 16.33 1.41
CA PHE A 134 21.86 15.24 1.79
C PHE A 134 23.08 15.72 2.58
N LEU A 135 23.46 17.00 2.45
CA LEU A 135 24.64 17.56 3.12
C LEU A 135 24.45 17.82 4.62
N GLN A 136 23.23 17.71 5.17
CA GLN A 136 22.97 18.01 6.58
C GLN A 136 22.99 16.79 7.51
N PHE A 137 22.92 15.57 6.97
CA PHE A 137 23.05 14.33 7.77
C PHE A 137 24.50 13.91 8.03
N HIS A 138 25.47 14.48 7.31
CA HIS A 138 26.89 14.21 7.55
C HIS A 138 27.49 14.95 8.75
N TYR A 139 26.74 15.77 9.48
CA TYR A 139 27.25 16.55 10.62
C TYR A 139 26.71 16.10 12.00
N TYR A 140 26.01 14.95 12.07
CA TYR A 140 25.47 14.42 13.33
C TYR A 140 25.86 12.96 13.62
N ASP A 141 26.98 12.53 13.05
CA ASP A 141 27.75 11.40 13.58
C ASP A 141 29.14 11.93 13.96
N ARG A 142 29.60 11.53 15.15
CA ARG A 142 30.69 12.12 15.94
C ARG A 142 32.01 12.37 15.23
#